data_AF-A0A8C7X339-F1
#
_entry.id   AF-A0A8C7X339-F1
#
_cell.length_a   1.000
_cell.length_b   1.000
_cell.length_c   1.000
_cell.angle_alpha   90.00
_cell.angle_beta   90.00
_cell.angle_gamma   90.00
#
_symmetry.space_group_name_H-M   'P 1'
#
loop_
_entity.id
_entity.type
_entity.pdbx_description
1 polymer ?
#
loop_
_entity_poly.entity_id
_entity_poly.type
_entity_poly.pdbx_seq_one_letter_code
_entity_poly.pdbx_strand_id
1 'polypeptide(L)' 'MLTALPSASVVICFFNEAFSALLRTVHSVLDRTPAYLLHEIILVDDQSELGNCCPPDWLQPLL' A
#
# COMPACT_ATOMS: atom_id res chain seq x y z
N MET A 1 -29.82 -17.85 -11.65
CA MET A 1 -28.63 -18.54 -11.12
C MET A 1 -27.59 -17.48 -10.85
N LEU A 2 -27.15 -17.31 -9.60
CA LEU A 2 -26.10 -16.35 -9.27
C LEU A 2 -24.78 -16.94 -9.78
N THR A 3 -24.28 -16.39 -10.87
CA THR A 3 -22.99 -16.73 -11.47
C THR A 3 -21.89 -16.49 -10.44
N ALA A 4 -20.99 -17.47 -10.24
CA ALA A 4 -19.84 -17.30 -9.38
C ALA A 4 -19.03 -16.06 -9.84
N LEU A 5 -18.74 -15.16 -8.90
CA LEU A 5 -17.93 -13.98 -9.17
C LEU A 5 -16.46 -14.40 -9.39
N PRO A 6 -15.77 -13.81 -10.38
CA PRO A 6 -14.35 -14.07 -10.57
C PRO A 6 -13.54 -13.52 -9.39
N SER A 7 -12.38 -14.11 -9.12
CA SER A 7 -11.40 -13.55 -8.20
C SER A 7 -10.85 -12.23 -8.73
N ALA A 8 -10.52 -11.32 -7.82
CA ALA A 8 -9.97 -10.01 -8.11
C ALA A 8 -8.63 -9.79 -7.40
N SER A 9 -7.71 -9.10 -8.07
CA SER A 9 -6.48 -8.55 -7.49
C SER A 9 -6.71 -7.09 -7.13
N VAL A 10 -6.28 -6.66 -5.94
CA VAL A 10 -6.43 -5.29 -5.46
C VAL A 10 -5.08 -4.59 -5.54
N VAL A 11 -4.98 -3.53 -6.35
CA VAL A 11 -3.76 -2.73 -6.49
C VAL A 11 -3.95 -1.41 -5.76
N ILE A 12 -3.06 -1.09 -4.82
CA ILE A 12 -3.07 0.14 -4.03
C ILE A 12 -1.77 0.89 -4.31
N CYS A 13 -1.88 2.01 -5.03
CA CYS A 13 -0.77 2.93 -5.22
C CYS A 13 -0.75 3.96 -4.09
N PHE A 14 0.40 4.16 -3.46
CA PHE A 14 0.57 5.12 -2.37
C PHE A 14 1.82 5.98 -2.57
N PHE A 15 1.77 7.22 -2.07
CA PHE A 15 2.89 8.16 -2.05
C PHE A 15 2.87 8.94 -0.75
N ASN A 16 3.91 8.77 0.07
CA ASN A 16 4.08 9.44 1.37
C ASN A 16 2.84 9.34 2.29
N GLU A 17 2.09 8.24 2.18
CA GLU A 17 0.88 8.01 2.96
C GLU A 17 1.23 7.55 4.38
N ALA A 18 0.51 8.06 5.38
CA ALA A 18 0.72 7.61 6.75
C ALA A 18 0.52 6.09 6.84
N PHE A 19 1.48 5.38 7.42
CA PHE A 19 1.47 3.91 7.51
C PHE A 19 0.17 3.37 8.13
N SER A 20 -0.39 4.08 9.12
CA SER A 20 -1.67 3.73 9.75
C SER A 20 -2.87 3.83 8.78
N ALA A 21 -2.86 4.78 7.86
CA ALA A 21 -3.91 4.93 6.85
C ALA A 21 -3.79 3.82 5.79
N LEU A 22 -2.59 3.54 5.30
CA LEU A 22 -2.33 2.45 4.34
C LEU A 22 -2.77 1.09 4.92
N LEU A 23 -2.37 0.78 6.16
CA LEU A 23 -2.78 -0.44 6.84
C LEU A 23 -4.29 -0.50 7.06
N ARG A 24 -4.95 0.62 7.38
CA ARG A 24 -6.41 0.65 7.52
C ARG A 24 -7.10 0.27 6.21
N THR A 25 -6.55 0.69 5.08
CA THR A 25 -7.05 0.32 3.76
C THR A 25 -6.87 -1.18 3.50
N VAL A 26 -5.67 -1.72 3.75
CA VAL A 26 -5.39 -3.15 3.60
C VAL A 26 -6.29 -4.00 4.50
N HIS A 27 -6.42 -3.64 5.78
CA HIS A 27 -7.33 -4.31 6.71
C HIS A 27 -8.78 -4.26 6.25
N SER A 28 -9.24 -3.11 5.74
CA SER A 28 -10.59 -2.98 5.22
C SER A 28 -10.84 -3.87 4.00
N VAL A 29 -9.82 -4.13 3.17
CA VAL A 29 -9.93 -5.06 2.05
C VAL A 29 -10.03 -6.50 2.58
N LEU A 30 -9.18 -6.88 3.53
CA LEU A 30 -9.19 -8.23 4.09
C LEU A 30 -10.51 -8.55 4.82
N ASP A 31 -11.05 -7.60 5.58
CA ASP A 31 -12.27 -7.84 6.39
C ASP A 31 -13.56 -7.84 5.56
N ARG A 32 -13.61 -7.08 4.46
CA ARG A 32 -14.84 -6.91 3.67
C ARG A 32 -14.89 -7.80 2.43
N THR A 33 -13.79 -8.43 2.05
CA THR A 33 -13.72 -9.26 0.85
C THR A 33 -13.72 -10.74 1.26
N PRO A 34 -14.66 -11.55 0.75
CA PRO A 34 -14.63 -12.99 0.97
C PRO A 34 -13.31 -13.59 0.45
N ALA A 35 -12.69 -14.48 1.24
CA ALA A 35 -11.36 -15.03 0.93
C ALA A 35 -11.27 -15.74 -0.42
N TYR A 36 -12.38 -16.27 -0.95
CA TYR A 36 -12.43 -16.92 -2.27
C TYR A 36 -12.45 -15.94 -3.45
N LEU A 37 -12.68 -14.64 -3.20
CA LEU A 37 -12.70 -13.59 -4.22
C LEU A 37 -11.42 -12.76 -4.25
N LEU A 38 -10.62 -12.77 -3.18
CA LEU A 38 -9.39 -11.99 -3.11
C LEU A 38 -8.20 -12.85 -3.54
N HIS A 39 -7.59 -12.52 -4.68
CA HIS A 39 -6.41 -13.25 -5.17
C HIS A 39 -5.12 -12.74 -4.50
N GLU A 40 -4.92 -11.43 -4.51
CA GLU A 40 -3.72 -10.78 -3.99
C GLU A 40 -3.99 -9.29 -3.71
N ILE A 41 -3.14 -8.69 -2.88
CA ILE A 41 -3.07 -7.24 -2.68
C ILE A 41 -1.66 -6.78 -3.08
N ILE A 42 -1.59 -5.90 -4.07
CA ILE A 42 -0.34 -5.33 -4.58
C ILE A 42 -0.24 -3.89 -4.07
N LEU A 43 0.79 -3.62 -3.25
CA LEU A 43 1.12 -2.28 -2.80
C LEU A 43 2.19 -1.70 -3.73
N VAL A 44 1.86 -0.61 -4.41
CA VAL A 44 2.77 0.08 -5.34
C VAL A 44 3.20 1.39 -4.69
N ASP A 45 4.50 1.50 -4.44
CA ASP A 45 5.12 2.73 -3.91
C ASP A 45 5.52 3.65 -5.07
N ASP A 46 4.91 4.83 -5.16
CA ASP A 46 5.20 5.83 -6.20
C ASP A 46 6.33 6.78 -5.75
N GLN A 47 7.48 6.22 -5.38
CA GLN A 47 8.66 6.95 -4.87
C GLN A 47 8.40 7.75 -3.58
N SER A 48 7.73 7.16 -2.60
CA SER A 48 7.60 7.78 -1.28
C SER A 48 8.96 8.17 -0.71
N GLU A 49 9.04 9.35 -0.10
CA GLU A 49 10.23 9.78 0.64
C GLU A 49 10.35 8.93 1.90
N LEU A 50 11.03 7.78 1.80
CA LEU A 50 11.51 7.03 2.95
C LEU A 50 12.47 7.97 3.68
N GLY A 51 11.99 8.58 4.77
CA GLY A 51 12.61 9.68 5.52
C GLY A 51 13.97 9.41 6.16
N ASN A 52 14.81 8.53 5.58
CA ASN A 52 16.14 8.19 6.08
C ASN A 52 17.24 8.23 5.01
N CYS A 53 17.04 8.76 3.80
CA CYS A 53 18.13 8.84 2.79
C CYS A 53 18.80 10.21 2.65
N CYS A 54 18.22 11.29 3.19
CA CYS A 54 18.99 12.52 3.34
C CYS A 54 19.70 12.49 4.69
N PRO A 55 21.05 12.61 4.73
CA PRO A 55 21.73 13.02 5.92
C PRO A 55 21.01 14.24 6.49
N PRO A 56 20.72 14.31 7.79
CA PRO A 56 20.08 15.48 8.38
C PRO A 56 20.83 16.75 7.96
N ASP A 57 20.11 17.86 7.75
CA ASP A 57 20.56 19.05 7.01
C ASP A 57 21.96 19.58 7.36
N TRP A 58 22.47 19.29 8.57
CA TRP A 58 23.83 19.58 9.02
C TRP A 58 24.96 18.77 8.34
N LEU A 59 24.64 17.73 7.55
CA LEU A 59 25.61 16.93 6.79
C LEU A 59 25.70 17.31 5.30
N GLN A 60 24.83 18.18 4.80
CA GLN A 60 24.84 18.63 3.40
C GLN A 60 26.09 19.43 2.98
N PRO A 61 26.80 20.18 3.86
CA PRO A 61 27.99 20.92 3.44
C PRO A 61 29.27 20.07 3.22
N LEU A 62 29.23 18.76 3.49
CA LEU A 62 30.40 17.87 3.44
C LEU A 62 30.38 16.86 2.28
N LEU A 63 29.49 17.05 1.30
CA LEU A 63 29.46 16.38 0.00
C LEU A 63 29.45 17.43 -1.11
#